data_AF-A0A821AIE4-F1
#
_entry.id   AF-A0A821AIE4-F1
#
_cell.length_a   1.000
_cell.length_b   1.000
_cell.length_c   1.000
_cell.angle_alpha   90.00
_cell.angle_beta   90.00
_cell.angle_gamma   90.00
#
_symmetry.space_group_name_H-M   'P 1'
#
loop_
_entity.id
_entity.type
_entity.pdbx_description
1 polymer ?
#
loop_
_entity_poly.entity_id
_entity_poly.type
_entity_poly.pdbx_seq_one_letter_code
_entity_poly.pdbx_strand_id
1 'polypeptide(L)'
;VRNLPPIPLPPRSVVIERIPPVPPKPRDIIIERWLPYGAMAQRKTIVQRAEAAKAYPKPRNIIIQYESPQIRVVRQFQRFGVTPENPEEYIRRYGATLFDSHSLLQQARTVGVVE
;
A
#
# COMPACT_ATOMS: atom_id res chain seq x y z
N VAL A 1 33.25 59.26 16.16
CA VAL A 1 32.95 57.81 15.95
C VAL A 1 32.57 57.63 14.49
N ARG A 2 33.32 56.85 13.71
CA ARG A 2 33.17 56.73 12.26
C ARG A 2 32.15 55.62 11.97
N ASN A 3 30.96 55.96 11.50
CA ASN A 3 29.91 54.99 11.18
C ASN A 3 30.27 54.26 9.89
N LEU A 4 30.45 52.94 9.97
CA LEU A 4 30.67 52.09 8.80
C LEU A 4 29.32 51.76 8.13
N PRO A 5 29.30 51.61 6.80
CA PRO A 5 28.08 51.21 6.09
C PRO A 5 27.67 49.78 6.44
N PRO A 6 26.36 49.48 6.51
CA PRO A 6 25.86 48.15 6.83
C PRO A 6 26.21 47.14 5.71
N ILE A 7 26.57 45.92 6.12
CA ILE A 7 26.90 44.81 5.23
C ILE A 7 25.64 44.41 4.43
N PRO A 8 25.75 44.14 3.11
CA PRO A 8 24.61 43.73 2.32
C PRO A 8 24.07 42.37 2.78
N LEU A 9 22.75 42.25 2.79
CA LEU A 9 22.07 41.00 3.13
C LEU A 9 22.45 39.90 2.12
N PRO A 10 22.68 38.65 2.56
CA PRO A 10 23.01 37.56 1.66
C PRO A 10 21.86 37.27 0.69
N PRO A 11 22.17 36.78 -0.53
CA PRO A 11 21.16 36.47 -1.52
C PRO A 11 20.25 35.34 -1.04
N ARG A 12 18.94 35.54 -1.16
CA ARG A 12 17.93 34.52 -0.85
C ARG A 12 17.91 33.47 -1.97
N SER A 13 18.17 32.22 -1.64
CA SER A 13 18.03 31.11 -2.58
C SER A 13 16.56 30.76 -2.76
N VAL A 14 16.11 30.69 -4.02
CA VAL A 14 14.79 30.16 -4.38
C VAL A 14 15.01 28.73 -4.86
N VAL A 15 14.63 27.75 -4.04
CA VAL A 15 14.61 26.35 -4.43
C VAL A 15 13.29 26.08 -5.14
N ILE A 16 13.34 25.76 -6.44
CA ILE A 16 12.15 25.41 -7.23
C ILE A 16 12.09 23.90 -7.33
N GLU A 17 11.21 23.28 -6.55
CA GLU A 17 10.92 21.85 -6.66
C GLU A 17 10.15 21.59 -7.96
N ARG A 18 10.66 20.66 -8.78
CA ARG A 18 10.02 20.25 -10.04
C ARG A 18 9.06 19.11 -9.75
N ILE A 19 7.77 19.34 -9.98
CA ILE A 19 6.73 18.30 -9.93
C ILE A 19 7.06 17.23 -10.99
N PRO A 20 6.93 15.92 -10.69
CA PRO A 20 7.14 14.87 -11.67
C PRO A 20 6.17 15.02 -12.86
N PRO A 21 6.59 14.66 -14.09
CA PRO A 21 5.72 14.71 -15.25
C PRO A 21 4.54 13.75 -15.08
N VAL A 22 3.36 14.18 -15.52
CA VAL A 22 2.13 13.37 -15.50
C VAL A 22 2.35 12.09 -16.32
N PRO A 23 1.93 10.91 -15.83
CA PRO A 23 2.07 9.67 -16.60
C PRO A 23 1.30 9.75 -17.93
N PRO A 24 1.79 9.05 -18.98
CA PRO A 24 1.12 9.03 -20.27
C PRO A 24 -0.26 8.35 -20.18
N LYS A 25 -1.18 8.76 -21.06
CA LYS A 25 -2.52 8.14 -21.17
C LYS A 25 -2.37 6.62 -21.47
N PRO A 26 -3.13 5.75 -20.80
CA PRO A 26 -3.18 4.32 -21.13
C PRO A 26 -3.56 4.10 -22.60
N ARG A 27 -3.04 3.02 -23.20
CA ARG A 27 -3.39 2.61 -24.57
C ARG A 27 -4.85 2.15 -24.61
N ASP A 28 -5.56 2.47 -25.69
CA ASP A 28 -6.91 1.97 -25.90
C ASP A 28 -6.87 0.45 -26.10
N ILE A 29 -7.72 -0.28 -25.36
CA ILE A 29 -7.88 -1.73 -25.48
C ILE A 29 -9.14 -1.97 -26.32
N ILE A 30 -8.96 -2.55 -27.51
CA ILE A 30 -10.08 -2.97 -28.36
C ILE A 30 -10.48 -4.38 -27.92
N ILE A 31 -11.67 -4.51 -27.33
CA ILE A 31 -12.24 -5.82 -26.96
C ILE A 31 -13.20 -6.23 -28.08
N GLU A 32 -12.72 -7.06 -29.00
CA GLU A 32 -13.57 -7.65 -30.03
C GLU A 32 -14.34 -8.84 -29.45
N ARG A 33 -15.66 -8.69 -29.32
CA ARG A 33 -16.54 -9.70 -28.74
C ARG A 33 -17.06 -10.60 -29.86
N TRP A 34 -16.60 -11.84 -29.91
CA TRP A 34 -16.96 -12.87 -30.92
C TRP A 34 -18.40 -13.42 -30.80
N LEU A 35 -19.35 -12.62 -30.29
CA LEU A 35 -20.76 -13.01 -30.29
C LEU A 35 -21.42 -12.48 -31.57
N PRO A 36 -22.17 -13.31 -32.33
CA PRO A 36 -22.94 -12.82 -33.46
C PRO A 36 -23.93 -11.76 -33.00
N TYR A 37 -23.97 -10.63 -33.71
CA TYR A 37 -24.95 -9.58 -33.48
C TYR A 37 -26.34 -10.15 -33.77
N GLY A 38 -27.07 -10.55 -32.71
CA GLY A 38 -28.51 -10.76 -32.82
C GLY A 38 -29.18 -9.49 -33.33
N ALA A 39 -30.41 -9.61 -33.86
CA ALA A 39 -31.18 -8.47 -34.36
C ALA A 39 -31.06 -7.29 -33.40
N MET A 40 -30.47 -6.19 -33.87
CA MET A 40 -30.24 -5.01 -33.05
C MET A 40 -31.59 -4.47 -32.59
N ALA A 41 -32.00 -4.85 -31.38
CA ALA A 41 -33.11 -4.20 -30.72
C ALA A 41 -32.78 -2.70 -30.70
N GLN A 42 -33.66 -1.87 -31.26
CA GLN A 42 -33.53 -0.41 -31.16
C GLN A 42 -33.54 -0.06 -29.67
N ARG A 43 -32.34 0.09 -29.11
CA ARG A 43 -32.17 0.53 -27.73
C ARG A 43 -32.75 1.93 -27.66
N LYS A 44 -33.76 2.13 -26.81
CA LYS A 44 -34.31 3.46 -26.57
C LYS A 44 -33.20 4.35 -26.02
N THR A 45 -32.75 5.31 -26.82
CA THR A 45 -31.76 6.31 -26.38
C THR A 45 -32.46 7.28 -25.45
N ILE A 46 -32.21 7.17 -24.15
CA ILE A 46 -32.64 8.15 -23.16
C ILE A 46 -31.57 9.24 -23.11
N VAL A 47 -31.86 10.40 -23.68
CA VAL A 47 -30.97 11.56 -23.63
C VAL A 47 -31.23 12.31 -22.33
N GLN A 48 -30.35 12.13 -21.34
CA GLN A 48 -30.37 12.92 -20.11
C GLN A 48 -29.42 14.11 -20.26
N ARG A 49 -29.94 15.34 -20.12
CA ARG A 49 -29.08 16.53 -20.02
C ARG A 49 -28.24 16.42 -18.74
N ALA A 50 -26.95 16.72 -18.86
CA ALA A 50 -26.07 16.80 -17.70
C ALA A 50 -26.63 17.84 -16.70
N GLU A 51 -26.53 17.52 -15.41
CA GLU A 51 -26.80 18.51 -14.37
C GLU A 51 -25.88 19.71 -14.52
N ALA A 52 -26.36 20.88 -14.08
CA ALA A 52 -25.57 22.10 -14.11
C ALA A 52 -24.24 21.90 -13.37
N ALA A 53 -23.17 22.50 -13.89
CA ALA A 53 -21.84 22.39 -13.31
C ALA A 53 -21.89 22.81 -11.84
N LYS A 54 -21.57 21.88 -10.94
CA LYS A 54 -21.52 22.14 -9.50
C LYS A 54 -20.43 23.16 -9.24
N ALA A 55 -20.77 24.27 -8.58
CA ALA A 55 -19.79 25.28 -8.22
C ALA A 55 -18.83 24.68 -7.17
N TYR A 56 -17.59 24.41 -7.59
CA TYR A 56 -16.53 24.02 -6.66
C TYR A 56 -16.01 25.26 -5.93
N PRO A 57 -15.74 25.17 -4.61
CA PRO A 57 -15.10 26.26 -3.91
C PRO A 57 -13.72 26.50 -4.52
N LYS A 58 -13.35 27.78 -4.70
CA LYS A 58 -12.00 28.16 -5.15
C LYS A 58 -10.98 27.62 -4.14
N PRO A 59 -9.91 26.95 -4.58
CA PRO A 59 -8.87 26.49 -3.67
C PRO A 59 -8.27 27.71 -2.94
N ARG A 60 -8.13 27.60 -1.62
CA ARG A 60 -7.44 28.60 -0.80
C ARG A 60 -5.96 28.24 -0.74
N ASN A 61 -5.10 29.25 -0.76
CA ASN A 61 -3.68 29.06 -0.48
C ASN A 61 -3.53 28.78 1.02
N ILE A 62 -3.36 27.51 1.37
CA ILE A 62 -3.10 27.04 2.75
C ILE A 62 -1.62 26.67 2.85
N ILE A 63 -0.94 27.27 3.83
CA ILE A 63 0.43 26.89 4.20
C ILE A 63 0.30 25.74 5.20
N ILE A 64 0.70 24.54 4.81
CA ILE A 64 0.72 23.36 5.68
C ILE A 64 2.11 23.28 6.31
N GLN A 65 2.20 23.51 7.61
CA GLN A 65 3.42 23.25 8.39
C GLN A 65 3.31 21.86 9.00
N TYR A 66 4.16 20.94 8.54
CA TYR A 66 4.26 19.61 9.11
C TYR A 66 5.22 19.66 10.30
N GLU A 67 4.76 19.21 11.47
CA GLU A 67 5.63 18.98 12.62
C GLU A 67 6.26 17.58 12.54
N SER A 68 7.46 17.44 13.08
CA SER A 68 8.12 16.13 13.18
C SER A 68 7.30 15.20 14.10
N PRO A 69 7.03 13.96 13.68
CA PRO A 69 6.27 13.02 14.50
C PRO A 69 7.04 12.69 15.78
N GLN A 70 6.37 12.81 16.92
CA GLN A 70 6.90 12.34 18.20
C GLN A 70 6.66 10.82 18.30
N ILE A 71 7.70 10.04 18.04
CA ILE A 71 7.62 8.57 18.10
C ILE A 71 7.96 8.06 19.51
N ARG A 72 7.11 7.16 20.04
CA ARG A 72 7.39 6.41 21.27
C ARG A 72 7.64 4.95 20.92
N VAL A 73 8.89 4.50 21.04
CA VAL A 73 9.25 3.09 20.84
C VAL A 73 8.98 2.32 22.14
N VAL A 74 8.01 1.41 22.11
CA VAL A 74 7.72 0.51 23.24
C VAL A 74 8.09 -0.91 22.84
N ARG A 75 8.99 -1.55 23.59
CA ARG A 75 9.29 -2.98 23.45
C ARG A 75 8.18 -3.77 24.13
N GLN A 76 7.43 -4.55 23.35
CA GLN A 76 6.42 -5.48 23.86
C GLN A 76 6.89 -6.91 23.64
N PHE A 77 7.00 -7.67 24.71
CA PHE A 77 7.27 -9.11 24.64
C PHE A 77 5.95 -9.85 24.84
N GLN A 78 5.51 -10.58 23.82
CA GLN A 78 4.32 -11.43 23.89
C GLN A 78 4.76 -12.88 23.96
N ARG A 79 4.26 -13.62 24.95
CA ARG A 79 4.48 -15.06 25.06
C ARG A 79 3.40 -15.76 24.24
N PHE A 80 3.75 -16.21 23.04
CA PHE A 80 2.84 -16.92 22.13
C PHE A 80 2.55 -18.38 22.55
N GLY A 81 2.60 -18.65 23.86
CA GLY A 81 2.23 -19.93 24.45
C GLY A 81 3.33 -20.99 24.41
N VAL A 82 3.85 -21.33 25.58
CA VAL A 82 4.32 -22.69 25.85
C VAL A 82 3.36 -23.19 26.92
N THR A 83 2.45 -24.07 26.54
CA THR A 83 1.52 -24.70 27.48
C THR A 83 2.11 -26.00 27.98
N PRO A 84 2.14 -26.26 29.30
CA PRO A 84 2.49 -27.57 29.81
C PRO A 84 1.42 -28.57 29.36
N GLU A 85 1.84 -29.67 28.75
CA GLU A 85 0.95 -30.71 28.23
C GLU A 85 1.44 -32.08 28.74
N ASN A 86 0.51 -32.99 29.00
CA ASN A 86 0.85 -34.37 29.36
C ASN A 86 1.25 -35.15 28.09
N PRO A 87 2.41 -35.81 28.05
CA PRO A 87 2.88 -36.53 26.87
C PRO A 87 1.93 -37.64 26.42
N GLU A 88 1.32 -38.38 27.35
CA GLU A 88 0.38 -39.46 27.02
C GLU A 88 -0.89 -38.92 26.35
N GLU A 89 -1.41 -37.79 26.84
CA GLU A 89 -2.58 -37.15 26.23
C GLU A 89 -2.27 -36.54 24.86
N TYR A 90 -1.06 -36.00 24.70
CA TYR A 90 -0.59 -35.44 23.44
C TYR A 90 -0.49 -36.52 22.36
N ILE A 91 0.12 -37.67 22.68
CA ILE A 91 0.22 -38.82 21.79
C ILE A 91 -1.19 -39.36 21.48
N ARG A 92 -2.09 -39.45 22.47
CA ARG A 92 -3.47 -39.87 22.22
C ARG A 92 -4.21 -38.94 21.24
N ARG A 93 -4.03 -37.61 21.35
CA ARG A 93 -4.69 -36.62 20.48
C ARG A 93 -4.07 -36.53 19.09
N TYR A 94 -2.75 -36.54 19.00
CA TYR A 94 -2.02 -36.19 17.78
C TYR A 94 -1.13 -37.30 17.22
N GLY A 95 -1.07 -38.47 17.86
CA GLY A 95 -0.13 -39.55 17.51
C GLY A 95 -0.19 -39.98 16.05
N ALA A 96 -1.37 -39.98 15.43
CA ALA A 96 -1.53 -40.30 14.01
C ALA A 96 -0.91 -39.27 13.06
N THR A 97 -0.67 -38.05 13.54
CA THR A 97 -0.06 -36.94 12.77
C THR A 97 1.41 -36.71 13.11
N LEU A 98 1.94 -37.41 14.12
CA LEU A 98 3.33 -37.26 14.54
C LEU A 98 4.24 -38.03 13.58
N PHE A 99 5.28 -37.35 13.11
CA PHE A 99 6.36 -37.98 12.37
C PHE A 99 7.35 -38.61 13.33
N ASP A 100 7.80 -39.83 13.01
CA ASP A 100 9.01 -40.37 13.63
C ASP A 100 10.24 -39.57 13.16
N SER A 101 11.25 -39.52 14.00
CA SER A 101 12.56 -38.89 13.79
C SER A 101 13.12 -39.11 12.38
N HIS A 102 13.12 -40.36 11.89
CA HIS A 102 13.61 -40.68 10.55
C HIS A 102 12.71 -40.12 9.44
N SER A 103 11.39 -40.23 9.60
CA SER A 103 10.43 -39.71 8.63
C SER A 103 10.42 -38.19 8.57
N LEU A 104 10.63 -37.51 9.69
CA LEU A 104 10.73 -36.06 9.79
C LEU A 104 11.92 -35.54 8.98
N LEU A 105 13.09 -36.17 9.12
CA LEU A 105 14.30 -35.78 8.38
C LEU A 105 14.15 -35.99 6.88
N GLN A 106 13.48 -37.06 6.45
CA GLN A 106 13.18 -37.28 5.03
C GLN A 106 12.27 -36.19 4.48
N GLN A 107 11.16 -35.90 5.18
CA GLN A 107 10.20 -34.87 4.77
C GLN A 107 10.83 -33.47 4.75
N ALA A 108 11.64 -33.13 5.75
CA ALA A 108 12.36 -31.85 5.82
C ALA A 108 13.30 -31.66 4.63
N ARG A 109 14.03 -32.72 4.24
CA ARG A 109 14.87 -32.72 3.04
C ARG A 109 14.05 -32.57 1.76
N THR A 110 12.89 -33.21 1.65
CA THR A 110 11.98 -33.05 0.51
C THR A 110 11.46 -31.62 0.38
N VAL A 111 11.24 -30.93 1.50
CA VAL A 111 10.78 -29.53 1.54
C VAL A 111 11.95 -28.53 1.37
N GLY A 112 13.20 -29.01 1.28
CA GLY A 112 14.38 -28.18 1.02
C GLY A 112 14.92 -27.48 2.27
N VAL A 113 14.55 -27.93 3.48
CA VAL A 113 15.15 -27.47 4.72
C VAL A 113 16.48 -28.21 4.91
N VAL A 114 17.57 -27.48 4.76
CA VAL A 114 18.95 -27.97 4.94
C VAL A 114 19.57 -27.17 6.09
N GLU A 115 20.24 -27.84 7.02
CA GLU A 115 21.07 -27.19 8.06
C GLU A 115 22.24 -26.41 7.45
#